data_AF-A0A9D6NP77-F1
#
_entry.id   AF-A0A9D6NP77-F1
#
_cell.length_a   1.000
_cell.length_b   1.000
_cell.length_c   1.000
_cell.angle_alpha   90.00
_cell.angle_beta   90.00
_cell.angle_gamma   90.00
#
_symmetry.space_group_name_H-M   'P 1'
#
loop_
_entity.id
_entity.type
_entity.pdbx_description
1 polymer ?
#
loop_
_entity_poly.entity_id
_entity_poly.type
_entity_poly.pdbx_seq_one_letter_code
_entity_poly.pdbx_strand_id
1 'polypeptide(L)'
;MYVTSGQAPQDVGFRGERAVDVLWLSHRTERLQSLVDRIQYWIKEFRFASQFKLEQLGETNHYRVLFSDPSTNVEVNLSDVGFGASQLLPIIIECLYYPPGSLLLMEQPEIHLHPKAQAHLGDLFVEAAKQENRRMMIETHSEHVLARVRRRIAEGKIERGDVAIYYFEPTPEGSHVREIKLNELGQFEEFPEGFFEEDLEEAFAHLEAMRERIQRERQ
;
A
#
# COMPACT_ATOMS: atom_id res chain seq x y z
N MET A 1 21.12 -7.08 8.10
CA MET A 1 21.42 -8.52 8.07
C MET A 1 20.24 -9.22 8.71
N TYR A 2 19.67 -10.24 8.05
CA TYR A 2 18.47 -10.93 8.53
C TYR A 2 18.83 -12.37 8.90
N VAL A 3 18.21 -12.90 9.95
CA VAL A 3 18.38 -14.28 10.42
C VAL A 3 17.09 -15.02 10.12
N THR A 4 17.16 -16.14 9.39
CA THR A 4 15.95 -16.93 9.15
C THR A 4 15.73 -18.03 10.18
N SER A 5 14.47 -18.16 10.60
CA SER A 5 14.01 -19.18 11.56
C SER A 5 13.96 -20.60 10.98
N GLY A 6 13.94 -20.74 9.65
CA GLY A 6 13.86 -22.04 8.95
C GLY A 6 12.49 -22.72 9.01
N GLN A 7 11.47 -22.08 9.61
CA GLN A 7 10.08 -22.52 9.57
C GLN A 7 9.29 -21.67 8.58
N ALA A 8 8.33 -22.28 7.87
CA ALA A 8 7.45 -21.55 6.97
C ALA A 8 6.48 -20.67 7.79
N PRO A 9 6.59 -19.33 7.73
CA PRO A 9 5.64 -18.45 8.43
C PRO A 9 4.26 -18.59 7.81
N GLN A 10 3.20 -18.31 8.56
CA GLN A 10 1.85 -18.15 8.00
C GLN A 10 1.60 -16.73 7.47
N ASP A 11 2.36 -15.76 7.97
CA ASP A 11 2.28 -14.32 7.71
C ASP A 11 3.66 -13.67 7.86
N VAL A 12 3.76 -12.37 7.57
CA VAL A 12 4.98 -11.58 7.79
C VAL A 12 5.18 -11.14 9.25
N GLY A 13 4.31 -11.52 10.18
CA GLY A 13 4.29 -11.02 11.56
C GLY A 13 3.71 -9.61 11.69
N PHE A 14 3.50 -9.14 12.92
CA PHE A 14 2.78 -7.89 13.20
C PHE A 14 3.51 -6.64 12.68
N ARG A 15 4.84 -6.68 12.61
CA ARG A 15 5.67 -5.56 12.13
C ARG A 15 6.39 -5.88 10.82
N GLY A 16 6.04 -6.98 10.16
CA GLY A 16 6.78 -7.45 8.99
C GLY A 16 8.10 -8.12 9.31
N GLU A 17 8.36 -8.46 10.57
CA GLU A 17 9.63 -9.05 11.02
C GLU A 17 9.96 -10.40 10.36
N ARG A 18 8.94 -11.10 9.82
CA ARG A 18 9.09 -12.38 9.10
C ARG A 18 9.04 -12.24 7.58
N ALA A 19 8.98 -11.02 7.04
CA ALA A 19 8.95 -10.78 5.59
C ALA A 19 10.11 -11.47 4.86
N VAL A 20 11.31 -11.42 5.44
CA VAL A 20 12.51 -12.06 4.86
C VAL A 20 12.45 -13.58 4.97
N ASP A 21 11.79 -14.13 5.99
CA ASP A 21 11.57 -15.60 6.12
C ASP A 21 10.64 -16.12 5.03
N VAL A 22 9.56 -15.37 4.74
CA VAL A 22 8.63 -15.70 3.64
C VAL A 22 9.35 -15.64 2.30
N LEU A 23 10.14 -14.59 2.05
CA LEU A 23 10.96 -14.46 0.84
C LEU A 23 11.95 -15.62 0.68
N TRP A 24 12.63 -15.98 1.77
CA TRP A 24 13.60 -17.07 1.79
C TRP A 24 12.94 -18.41 1.45
N LEU A 25 11.81 -18.74 2.08
CA LEU A 25 11.05 -19.96 1.81
C LEU A 25 10.60 -20.02 0.35
N SER A 26 10.15 -18.87 -0.17
CA SER A 26 9.62 -18.74 -1.52
C SER A 26 10.67 -19.00 -2.60
N HIS A 27 11.93 -18.69 -2.31
CA HIS A 27 13.05 -18.92 -3.22
C HIS A 27 13.48 -20.40 -3.30
N ARG A 28 13.19 -21.21 -2.27
CA ARG A 28 13.61 -22.63 -2.23
C ARG A 28 12.54 -23.62 -2.68
N THR A 29 11.31 -23.16 -2.88
CA THR A 29 10.19 -24.02 -3.24
C THR A 29 9.69 -23.61 -4.62
N GLU A 30 9.79 -24.48 -5.63
CA GLU A 30 9.27 -24.21 -6.99
C GLU A 30 7.80 -23.76 -6.97
N ARG A 31 7.02 -24.27 -6.01
CA ARG A 31 5.62 -23.90 -5.76
C ARG A 31 5.40 -22.42 -5.42
N LEU A 32 6.42 -21.73 -4.92
CA LEU A 32 6.35 -20.33 -4.50
C LEU A 32 7.17 -19.40 -5.42
N GLN A 33 7.71 -19.91 -6.52
CA GLN A 33 8.42 -19.08 -7.49
C GLN A 33 7.51 -18.03 -8.13
N SER A 34 6.23 -18.36 -8.33
CA SER A 34 5.20 -17.42 -8.75
C SER A 34 4.97 -16.28 -7.76
N LEU A 35 5.22 -16.50 -6.45
CA LEU A 35 5.14 -15.45 -5.44
C LEU A 35 6.32 -14.49 -5.56
N VAL A 36 7.54 -15.01 -5.76
CA VAL A 36 8.74 -14.20 -6.00
C VAL A 36 8.56 -13.31 -7.23
N ASP A 37 8.02 -13.86 -8.32
CA ASP A 37 7.76 -13.11 -9.55
C ASP A 37 6.72 -12.00 -9.33
N ARG A 38 5.66 -12.26 -8.56
CA ARG A 38 4.65 -11.25 -8.20
C ARG A 38 5.22 -10.17 -7.29
N ILE A 39 6.03 -10.53 -6.29
CA ILE A 39 6.73 -9.57 -5.43
C ILE A 39 7.65 -8.70 -6.29
N GLN A 40 8.40 -9.30 -7.21
CA GLN A 40 9.27 -8.59 -8.15
C GLN A 40 8.48 -7.63 -9.05
N TYR A 41 7.31 -8.04 -9.54
CA TYR A 41 6.41 -7.17 -10.30
C TYR A 41 6.01 -5.95 -9.47
N TRP A 42 5.52 -6.16 -8.24
CA TRP A 42 5.08 -5.06 -7.38
C TRP A 42 6.23 -4.12 -7.02
N ILE A 43 7.41 -4.62 -6.65
CA ILE A 43 8.59 -3.79 -6.38
C ILE A 43 8.90 -2.85 -7.56
N LYS A 44 8.73 -3.31 -8.81
CA LYS A 44 8.91 -2.50 -10.02
C LYS A 44 7.79 -1.48 -10.22
N GLU A 45 6.53 -1.87 -10.02
CA GLU A 45 5.37 -0.98 -10.16
C GLU A 45 5.46 0.20 -9.19
N PHE A 46 5.85 -0.08 -7.96
CA PHE A 46 6.08 0.94 -6.96
C PHE A 46 7.37 1.78 -7.22
N ARG A 47 8.17 1.40 -8.23
CA ARG A 47 9.43 2.05 -8.64
C ARG A 47 10.48 2.17 -7.53
N PHE A 48 10.46 1.25 -6.57
CA PHE A 48 11.48 1.20 -5.52
C PHE A 48 12.78 0.56 -6.00
N ALA A 49 12.67 -0.51 -6.78
CA ALA A 49 13.82 -1.18 -7.36
C ALA A 49 13.49 -1.75 -8.74
N SER A 50 14.50 -1.84 -9.60
CA SER A 50 14.35 -2.54 -10.89
C SER A 50 14.32 -4.05 -10.70
N GLN A 51 15.00 -4.56 -9.67
CA GLN A 51 15.01 -5.97 -9.30
C GLN A 51 15.41 -6.15 -7.84
N PHE A 52 15.09 -7.32 -7.28
CA PHE A 52 15.64 -7.76 -6.01
C PHE A 52 16.35 -9.11 -6.13
N LYS A 53 17.35 -9.31 -5.28
CA LYS A 53 18.10 -10.55 -5.15
C LYS A 53 18.17 -10.94 -3.68
N LEU A 54 18.11 -12.24 -3.43
CA LEU A 54 18.36 -12.84 -2.13
C LEU A 54 19.74 -13.51 -2.20
N GLU A 55 20.68 -13.01 -1.41
CA GLU A 55 22.02 -13.61 -1.31
C GLU A 55 22.21 -14.24 0.07
N GLN A 56 22.62 -15.51 0.08
CA GLN A 56 23.04 -16.20 1.29
C GLN A 56 24.45 -15.76 1.69
N LEU A 57 24.65 -15.46 2.98
CA LEU A 57 25.94 -15.08 3.51
C LEU A 57 26.70 -16.31 4.04
N GLY A 58 27.58 -16.85 3.19
CA GLY A 58 28.39 -18.03 3.50
C GLY A 58 27.56 -19.28 3.74
N GLU A 59 28.01 -20.17 4.64
CA GLU A 59 27.30 -21.41 5.01
C GLU A 59 26.28 -21.20 6.16
N THR A 60 25.97 -19.95 6.51
CA THR A 60 25.05 -19.62 7.61
C THR A 60 23.61 -19.45 7.13
N ASN A 61 22.67 -19.35 8.08
CA ASN A 61 21.26 -18.99 7.80
C ASN A 61 21.06 -17.47 7.72
N HIS A 62 22.10 -16.70 7.39
CA HIS A 62 22.00 -15.26 7.21
C HIS A 62 21.83 -14.90 5.74
N TYR A 63 20.92 -13.96 5.48
CA TYR A 63 20.61 -13.50 4.13
C TYR A 63 20.70 -11.98 4.02
N ARG A 64 21.01 -11.54 2.81
CA ARG A 64 20.91 -10.15 2.38
C ARG A 64 19.89 -10.05 1.26
N VAL A 65 18.98 -9.10 1.40
CA VAL A 65 18.10 -8.67 0.31
C VAL A 65 18.81 -7.49 -0.35
N LEU A 66 19.15 -7.64 -1.62
CA LEU A 66 19.75 -6.61 -2.45
C LEU A 66 18.71 -6.09 -3.43
N PHE A 67 18.59 -4.77 -3.54
CA PHE A 67 17.78 -4.09 -4.55
C PHE A 67 18.69 -3.40 -5.54
N SER A 68 18.36 -3.49 -6.84
CA SER A 68 19.00 -2.66 -7.84
C SER A 68 18.21 -1.36 -8.00
N ASP A 69 18.88 -0.23 -7.79
CA ASP A 69 18.28 1.09 -7.98
C ASP A 69 17.83 1.27 -9.45
N PRO A 70 16.59 1.75 -9.71
CA PRO A 70 16.08 1.85 -11.08
C PRO A 70 16.85 2.83 -11.99
N SER A 71 17.53 3.82 -11.42
CA SER A 71 18.15 4.91 -12.17
C SER A 71 19.64 4.65 -12.42
N THR A 72 20.32 4.09 -11.44
CA THR A 72 21.77 3.90 -11.41
C THR A 72 22.19 2.43 -11.60
N ASN A 73 21.24 1.50 -11.44
CA ASN A 73 21.48 0.06 -11.44
C ASN A 73 22.47 -0.42 -10.36
N VAL A 74 22.76 0.42 -9.37
CA VAL A 74 23.60 0.07 -8.22
C VAL A 74 22.82 -0.82 -7.28
N GLU A 75 23.47 -1.88 -6.79
CA GLU A 75 22.88 -2.77 -5.79
C GLU A 75 23.05 -2.19 -4.39
N VAL A 76 21.94 -2.03 -3.69
CA VAL A 76 21.87 -1.54 -2.31
C VAL A 76 21.19 -2.57 -1.44
N ASN A 77 21.63 -2.70 -0.19
CA ASN A 77 20.98 -3.60 0.76
C ASN A 77 19.62 -3.02 1.15
N LEU A 78 18.64 -3.89 1.44
CA LEU A 78 17.33 -3.50 2.00
C LEU A 78 17.46 -2.59 3.23
N SER A 79 18.51 -2.77 4.05
CA SER A 79 18.80 -1.90 5.20
C SER A 79 19.21 -0.47 4.82
N ASP A 80 19.68 -0.28 3.59
CA ASP A 80 20.30 0.96 3.11
C ASP A 80 19.38 1.71 2.13
N VAL A 81 18.25 1.11 1.78
CA VAL A 81 17.16 1.73 1.02
C VAL A 81 16.33 2.60 1.95
N GLY A 82 15.83 3.73 1.45
CA GLY A 82 15.03 4.68 2.24
C GLY A 82 13.84 4.02 2.96
N PHE A 83 13.45 4.62 4.08
CA PHE A 83 12.44 4.12 5.03
C PHE A 83 11.14 3.58 4.40
N GLY A 84 10.65 4.19 3.31
CA GLY A 84 9.44 3.73 2.63
C GLY A 84 9.58 2.34 1.97
N ALA A 85 10.76 1.96 1.49
CA ALA A 85 10.96 0.66 0.83
C ALA A 85 10.96 -0.51 1.82
N SER A 86 11.52 -0.30 3.03
CA SER A 86 11.55 -1.33 4.07
C SER A 86 10.19 -1.55 4.74
N GLN A 87 9.32 -0.54 4.76
CA GLN A 87 7.94 -0.68 5.24
C GLN A 87 7.02 -1.31 4.20
N LEU A 88 7.21 -0.99 2.91
CA LEU A 88 6.33 -1.49 1.88
C LEU A 88 6.57 -2.96 1.53
N LEU A 89 7.82 -3.43 1.59
CA LEU A 89 8.13 -4.82 1.25
C LEU A 89 7.29 -5.82 2.08
N PRO A 90 7.18 -5.71 3.41
CA PRO A 90 6.26 -6.51 4.20
C PRO A 90 4.80 -6.44 3.74
N ILE A 91 4.30 -5.24 3.40
CA ILE A 91 2.92 -5.05 2.92
C ILE A 91 2.70 -5.81 1.61
N ILE A 92 3.62 -5.68 0.65
CA ILE A 92 3.57 -6.41 -0.62
C ILE A 92 3.55 -7.92 -0.38
N ILE A 93 4.46 -8.41 0.46
CA ILE A 93 4.56 -9.84 0.75
C ILE A 93 3.28 -10.33 1.42
N GLU A 94 2.79 -9.63 2.45
CA GLU A 94 1.61 -10.04 3.19
C GLU A 94 0.37 -10.10 2.29
N CYS A 95 0.10 -9.07 1.49
CA CYS A 95 -1.01 -9.05 0.54
C CYS A 95 -0.98 -10.22 -0.46
N LEU A 96 0.20 -10.72 -0.80
CA LEU A 96 0.35 -11.83 -1.72
C LEU A 96 0.34 -13.20 -1.03
N TYR A 97 0.77 -13.27 0.24
CA TYR A 97 1.08 -14.52 0.93
C TYR A 97 0.04 -14.95 1.98
N TYR A 98 -0.74 -14.02 2.54
CA TYR A 98 -1.63 -14.33 3.66
C TYR A 98 -2.64 -15.45 3.36
N PRO A 99 -3.04 -16.25 4.38
CA PRO A 99 -3.75 -17.50 4.14
C PRO A 99 -5.11 -17.33 3.43
N PRO A 100 -5.51 -18.27 2.55
CA PRO A 100 -6.83 -18.30 1.94
C PRO A 100 -7.97 -18.31 2.97
N GLY A 101 -9.08 -17.61 2.68
CA GLY A 101 -10.23 -17.52 3.60
C GLY A 101 -10.01 -16.68 4.86
N SER A 102 -8.82 -16.12 5.06
CA SER A 102 -8.50 -15.28 6.23
C SER A 102 -8.86 -13.80 6.01
N LEU A 103 -8.80 -13.02 7.09
CA LEU A 103 -8.99 -11.57 7.11
C LEU A 103 -7.65 -10.90 7.44
N LEU A 104 -7.18 -10.06 6.53
CA LEU A 104 -6.03 -9.19 6.76
C LEU A 104 -6.51 -7.85 7.34
N LEU A 105 -5.96 -7.45 8.49
CA LEU A 105 -6.18 -6.13 9.09
C LEU A 105 -4.91 -5.30 8.88
N MET A 106 -5.07 -4.07 8.41
CA MET A 106 -3.93 -3.20 8.12
C MET A 106 -4.24 -1.76 8.52
N GLU A 107 -3.40 -1.19 9.38
CA GLU A 107 -3.54 0.19 9.84
C GLU A 107 -2.60 1.10 9.06
N GLN A 108 -3.18 2.09 8.38
CA GLN A 108 -2.50 3.21 7.73
C GLN A 108 -1.26 2.80 6.89
N PRO A 109 -1.40 1.82 5.96
CA PRO A 109 -0.28 1.30 5.16
C PRO A 109 0.38 2.33 4.24
N GLU A 110 -0.27 3.47 4.01
CA GLU A 110 0.19 4.56 3.19
C GLU A 110 1.20 5.50 3.87
N ILE A 111 1.38 5.39 5.19
CA ILE A 111 2.16 6.36 5.95
C ILE A 111 3.60 6.41 5.41
N HIS A 112 4.08 7.63 5.20
CA HIS A 112 5.38 7.95 4.59
C HIS A 112 5.55 7.57 3.10
N LEU A 113 4.50 7.09 2.43
CA LEU A 113 4.54 6.88 0.99
C LEU A 113 4.12 8.14 0.24
N HIS A 114 4.79 8.41 -0.88
CA HIS A 114 4.36 9.44 -1.81
C HIS A 114 3.00 9.10 -2.44
N PRO A 115 2.18 10.11 -2.80
CA PRO A 115 0.87 9.95 -3.44
C PRO A 115 0.75 8.85 -4.49
N LYS A 116 1.74 8.78 -5.38
CA LYS A 116 1.77 7.77 -6.45
C LYS A 116 1.88 6.34 -5.90
N ALA A 117 2.71 6.13 -4.89
CA ALA A 117 2.85 4.82 -4.23
C ALA A 117 1.57 4.46 -3.46
N GLN A 118 0.92 5.42 -2.81
CA GLN A 118 -0.39 5.18 -2.19
C GLN A 118 -1.45 4.74 -3.23
N ALA A 119 -1.45 5.34 -4.42
CA ALA A 119 -2.29 4.89 -5.51
C ALA A 119 -1.92 3.49 -6.03
N HIS A 120 -0.68 3.03 -5.88
CA HIS A 120 -0.29 1.64 -6.21
C HIS A 120 -0.69 0.65 -5.11
N LEU A 121 -0.76 1.07 -3.84
CA LEU A 121 -1.35 0.26 -2.77
C LEU A 121 -2.80 -0.10 -3.09
N GLY A 122 -3.60 0.85 -3.60
CA GLY A 122 -4.97 0.55 -4.03
C GLY A 122 -5.05 -0.55 -5.10
N ASP A 123 -4.06 -0.62 -6.00
CA ASP A 123 -3.99 -1.69 -7.00
C ASP A 123 -3.61 -3.04 -6.37
N LEU A 124 -2.65 -3.03 -5.44
CA LEU A 124 -2.22 -4.21 -4.69
C LEU A 124 -3.37 -4.80 -3.87
N PHE A 125 -4.15 -3.94 -3.21
CA PHE A 125 -5.32 -4.36 -2.43
C PHE A 125 -6.41 -4.99 -3.31
N VAL A 126 -6.69 -4.40 -4.47
CA VAL A 126 -7.61 -4.98 -5.45
C VAL A 126 -7.11 -6.35 -5.95
N GLU A 127 -5.81 -6.50 -6.22
CA GLU A 127 -5.25 -7.80 -6.60
C GLU A 127 -5.40 -8.84 -5.48
N ALA A 128 -5.09 -8.45 -4.24
CA ALA A 128 -5.14 -9.32 -3.07
C ALA A 128 -6.56 -9.80 -2.75
N ALA A 129 -7.53 -8.90 -2.77
CA ALA A 129 -8.94 -9.19 -2.47
C ALA A 129 -9.57 -10.19 -3.45
N LYS A 130 -9.06 -10.28 -4.68
CA LYS A 130 -9.60 -11.20 -5.71
C LYS A 130 -9.10 -12.64 -5.57
N GLN A 131 -8.17 -12.92 -4.67
CA GLN A 131 -7.58 -14.24 -4.52
C GLN A 131 -8.30 -15.06 -3.46
N GLU A 132 -8.61 -16.32 -3.78
CA GLU A 132 -8.88 -17.41 -2.84
C GLU A 132 -9.77 -17.07 -1.62
N ASN A 133 -10.86 -16.32 -1.85
CA ASN A 133 -11.82 -15.88 -0.83
C ASN A 133 -11.17 -15.12 0.34
N ARG A 134 -10.10 -14.39 0.06
CA ARG A 134 -9.40 -13.58 1.05
C ARG A 134 -10.13 -12.25 1.27
N ARG A 135 -10.11 -11.76 2.52
CA ARG A 135 -10.74 -10.49 2.89
C ARG A 135 -9.73 -9.55 3.50
N MET A 136 -9.99 -8.26 3.42
CA MET A 136 -9.14 -7.23 4.02
C MET A 136 -9.97 -6.09 4.61
N MET A 137 -9.47 -5.53 5.70
CA MET A 137 -9.97 -4.32 6.33
C MET A 137 -8.78 -3.40 6.54
N ILE A 138 -8.87 -2.21 5.94
CA ILE A 138 -7.75 -1.27 5.84
C ILE A 138 -8.22 0.04 6.42
N GLU A 139 -7.55 0.50 7.47
CA GLU A 139 -7.67 1.87 7.94
C GLU A 139 -6.78 2.75 7.06
N THR A 140 -7.34 3.81 6.47
CA THR A 140 -6.60 4.71 5.61
C THR A 140 -7.17 6.13 5.68
N HIS A 141 -6.26 7.10 5.64
CA HIS A 141 -6.53 8.52 5.40
C HIS A 141 -6.14 8.92 3.97
N SER A 142 -5.71 7.96 3.13
CA SER A 142 -5.26 8.22 1.78
C SER A 142 -6.44 8.38 0.80
N GLU A 143 -6.64 9.61 0.36
CA GLU A 143 -7.48 9.90 -0.80
C GLU A 143 -7.02 9.15 -2.06
N HIS A 144 -5.72 8.93 -2.21
CA HIS A 144 -5.14 8.27 -3.38
C HIS A 144 -5.44 6.77 -3.44
N VAL A 145 -5.45 6.08 -2.28
CA VAL A 145 -5.91 4.68 -2.19
C VAL A 145 -7.37 4.61 -2.61
N LEU A 146 -8.22 5.45 -2.00
CA LEU A 146 -9.65 5.47 -2.25
C LEU A 146 -9.98 5.82 -3.71
N ALA A 147 -9.35 6.85 -4.26
CA ALA A 147 -9.47 7.24 -5.66
C ALA A 147 -9.02 6.12 -6.60
N ARG A 148 -7.97 5.37 -6.25
CA ARG A 148 -7.54 4.24 -7.08
C ARG A 148 -8.56 3.11 -7.07
N VAL A 149 -9.05 2.70 -5.90
CA VAL A 149 -10.06 1.63 -5.79
C VAL A 149 -11.32 1.99 -6.57
N ARG A 150 -11.81 3.22 -6.41
CA ARG A 150 -12.94 3.75 -7.18
C ARG A 150 -12.70 3.71 -8.68
N ARG A 151 -11.51 4.09 -9.14
CA ARG A 151 -11.11 3.96 -10.56
C ARG A 151 -11.13 2.50 -11.01
N ARG A 152 -10.75 1.54 -10.17
CA ARG A 152 -10.76 0.11 -10.50
C ARG A 152 -12.18 -0.46 -10.59
N ILE A 153 -13.12 0.06 -9.82
CA ILE A 153 -14.56 -0.22 -10.00
C ILE A 153 -15.02 0.26 -11.38
N ALA A 154 -14.74 1.53 -11.72
CA ALA A 154 -15.11 2.10 -13.02
C ALA A 154 -14.48 1.36 -14.23
N GLU A 155 -13.29 0.79 -14.05
CA GLU A 155 -12.61 -0.04 -15.06
C GLU A 155 -13.09 -1.50 -15.11
N GLY A 156 -14.02 -1.91 -14.24
CA GLY A 156 -14.50 -3.29 -14.15
C GLY A 156 -13.45 -4.28 -13.61
N LYS A 157 -12.47 -3.81 -12.85
CA LYS A 157 -11.41 -4.67 -12.28
C LYS A 157 -11.77 -5.28 -10.93
N ILE A 158 -12.68 -4.65 -10.20
CA ILE A 158 -13.28 -5.13 -8.94
C ILE A 158 -14.76 -4.74 -8.95
N GLU A 159 -15.63 -5.57 -8.41
CA GLU A 159 -17.06 -5.26 -8.37
C GLU A 159 -17.35 -4.29 -7.23
N ARG A 160 -18.34 -3.41 -7.40
CA ARG A 160 -18.79 -2.51 -6.33
C ARG A 160 -19.29 -3.27 -5.10
N GLY A 161 -19.77 -4.50 -5.26
CA GLY A 161 -20.17 -5.38 -4.16
C GLY A 161 -18.99 -5.90 -3.32
N ASP A 162 -17.77 -5.90 -3.86
CA ASP A 162 -16.57 -6.36 -3.15
C ASP A 162 -15.94 -5.28 -2.26
N VAL A 163 -16.44 -4.04 -2.33
CA VAL A 163 -15.87 -2.87 -1.66
C VAL A 163 -16.91 -2.23 -0.75
N ALA A 164 -16.54 -2.06 0.52
CA ALA A 164 -17.31 -1.27 1.50
C ALA A 164 -16.40 -0.19 2.09
N ILE A 165 -16.93 1.03 2.25
CA ILE A 165 -16.20 2.17 2.80
C ILE A 165 -16.97 2.65 4.02
N TYR A 166 -16.27 2.76 5.15
CA TYR A 166 -16.81 3.29 6.39
C TYR A 166 -16.00 4.52 6.78
N TYR A 167 -16.69 5.63 6.98
CA TYR A 167 -16.12 6.89 7.43
C TYR A 167 -16.44 7.09 8.91
N PHE A 168 -15.42 7.52 9.65
CA PHE A 168 -15.48 7.71 11.09
C PHE A 168 -15.49 9.21 11.37
N GLU A 169 -16.64 9.71 11.80
CA GLU A 169 -16.88 11.13 12.10
C GLU A 169 -16.74 11.37 13.61
N PRO A 170 -15.87 12.30 14.05
CA PRO A 170 -15.81 12.70 15.44
C PRO A 170 -17.02 13.56 15.81
N THR A 171 -17.77 13.14 16.84
CA THR A 171 -18.90 13.88 17.39
C THR A 171 -18.69 14.16 18.90
N PRO A 172 -19.42 15.10 19.51
CA PRO A 172 -19.33 15.36 20.95
C PRO A 172 -19.61 14.13 21.84
N GLU A 173 -20.32 13.13 21.31
CA GLU A 173 -20.72 11.90 22.00
C GLU A 173 -19.77 10.71 21.74
N GLY A 174 -18.76 10.89 20.86
CA GLY A 174 -17.82 9.85 20.43
C GLY A 174 -17.69 9.78 18.91
N SER A 175 -17.17 8.67 18.39
CA SER A 175 -17.07 8.46 16.94
C SER A 175 -18.37 7.86 16.38
N HIS A 176 -18.97 8.54 15.41
CA HIS A 176 -20.08 8.03 14.62
C HIS A 176 -19.54 7.37 13.34
N VAL A 177 -20.02 6.17 13.00
CA VAL A 177 -19.57 5.45 11.81
C VAL A 177 -20.65 5.51 10.74
N ARG A 178 -20.29 6.02 9.56
CA ARG A 178 -21.18 6.13 8.41
C ARG A 178 -20.64 5.31 7.24
N GLU A 179 -21.49 4.49 6.64
CA GLU A 179 -21.15 3.82 5.38
C GLU A 179 -21.23 4.82 4.22
N ILE A 180 -20.15 4.93 3.43
CA ILE A 180 -20.14 5.70 2.19
C ILE A 180 -20.43 4.74 1.03
N LYS A 181 -21.58 4.94 0.39
CA LYS A 181 -22.00 4.11 -0.75
C LYS A 181 -21.35 4.56 -2.05
N LEU A 182 -20.96 3.57 -2.84
CA LEU A 182 -20.50 3.75 -4.21
C LEU A 182 -21.55 3.21 -5.21
N ASN A 183 -21.72 3.92 -6.32
CA ASN A 183 -22.45 3.41 -7.47
C ASN A 183 -21.57 2.49 -8.35
N GLU A 184 -22.15 1.90 -9.40
CA GLU A 184 -21.46 1.00 -10.33
C GLU A 184 -20.28 1.64 -11.09
N LEU A 185 -20.20 2.97 -11.10
CA LEU A 185 -19.09 3.73 -11.71
C LEU A 185 -18.03 4.13 -10.69
N GLY A 186 -18.12 3.65 -9.44
CA GLY A 186 -17.21 4.02 -8.35
C GLY A 186 -17.35 5.48 -7.90
N GLN A 187 -18.47 6.14 -8.18
CA GLN A 187 -18.77 7.48 -7.65
C GLN A 187 -19.45 7.36 -6.29
N PHE A 188 -19.17 8.33 -5.41
CA PHE A 188 -19.89 8.45 -4.14
C PHE A 188 -21.33 8.84 -4.42
N GLU A 189 -22.28 8.11 -3.82
CA GLU A 189 -23.70 8.50 -3.85
C GLU A 189 -23.94 9.70 -2.93
N GLU A 190 -23.30 9.70 -1.76
CA GLU A 190 -23.28 10.79 -0.80
C GLU A 190 -21.82 11.10 -0.45
N PHE A 191 -21.41 12.34 -0.70
CA PHE A 191 -20.05 12.77 -0.42
C PHE A 191 -19.88 13.03 1.09
N PRO A 192 -18.82 12.53 1.74
CA PRO A 192 -18.51 12.92 3.12
C PRO A 192 -18.00 14.36 3.16
N GLU A 193 -18.70 15.23 3.89
CA GLU A 193 -18.21 16.56 4.27
C GLU A 193 -16.90 16.40 5.06
N GLY A 194 -15.91 17.27 4.83
CA GLY A 194 -14.63 17.28 5.54
C GLY A 194 -13.54 16.29 5.07
N PHE A 195 -13.83 15.23 4.30
CA PHE A 195 -12.76 14.28 3.89
C PHE A 195 -11.86 14.81 2.77
N PHE A 196 -12.40 15.60 1.84
CA PHE A 196 -11.68 16.15 0.67
C PHE A 196 -11.72 17.70 0.63
N GLU A 197 -12.36 18.32 1.62
CA GLU A 197 -12.67 19.75 1.59
C GLU A 197 -11.51 20.59 2.10
N GLU A 198 -10.75 20.12 3.09
CA GLU A 198 -9.65 20.90 3.69
C GLU A 198 -8.58 21.32 2.67
N ASP A 199 -8.07 20.38 1.86
CA ASP A 199 -7.06 20.69 0.83
C ASP A 199 -7.60 21.66 -0.26
N LEU A 200 -8.89 21.53 -0.58
CA LEU A 200 -9.55 22.37 -1.58
C LEU A 200 -9.82 23.78 -1.03
N GLU A 201 -10.31 23.87 0.20
CA GLU A 201 -10.52 25.13 0.93
C GLU A 201 -9.21 25.90 1.06
N GLU A 202 -8.13 25.22 1.43
CA GLU A 202 -6.82 25.84 1.59
C GLU A 202 -6.26 26.35 0.26
N ALA A 203 -6.49 25.61 -0.84
CA ALA A 203 -6.14 26.06 -2.19
C ALA A 203 -6.93 27.31 -2.62
N PHE A 204 -8.24 27.36 -2.32
CA PHE A 204 -9.06 28.56 -2.58
C PHE A 204 -8.61 29.75 -1.72
N ALA A 205 -8.37 29.54 -0.43
CA ALA A 205 -7.87 30.57 0.48
C ALA A 205 -6.52 31.15 -0.01
N HIS A 206 -5.62 30.29 -0.51
CA HIS A 206 -4.36 30.73 -1.09
C HIS A 206 -4.56 31.62 -2.33
N LEU A 207 -5.48 31.24 -3.24
CA LEU A 207 -5.80 32.03 -4.42
C LEU A 207 -6.39 33.41 -4.06
N GLU A 208 -7.26 33.47 -3.06
CA GLU A 208 -7.79 34.74 -2.55
C GLU A 208 -6.70 35.63 -1.98
N ALA A 209 -5.81 35.07 -1.14
CA ALA A 209 -4.67 35.79 -0.58
C ALA A 209 -3.73 36.33 -1.67
N MET A 210 -3.46 35.55 -2.72
CA MET A 210 -2.68 36.00 -3.89
C MET A 210 -3.36 37.19 -4.59
N ARG A 211 -4.67 37.09 -4.83
CA ARG A 211 -5.44 38.14 -5.51
C ARG A 211 -5.38 39.47 -4.74
N GLU A 212 -5.59 39.41 -3.43
CA GLU A 212 -5.53 40.61 -2.59
C GLU A 212 -4.14 41.25 -2.58
N ARG A 213 -3.08 40.43 -2.50
CA ARG A 213 -1.70 40.94 -2.54
C ARG A 213 -1.40 41.67 -3.85
N ILE A 214 -1.79 41.10 -4.98
CA ILE A 214 -1.60 41.72 -6.30
C ILE A 214 -2.35 43.05 -6.40
N GLN A 215 -3.54 43.16 -5.80
CA GLN A 215 -4.32 44.40 -5.78
C GLN A 215 -3.65 45.48 -4.92
N ARG A 216 -3.07 45.11 -3.77
CA ARG A 216 -2.33 46.03 -2.89
C ARG A 216 -1.03 46.54 -3.51
N GLU A 217 -0.31 45.70 -4.27
CA GLU A 217 0.95 46.09 -4.93
C GLU A 217 0.74 46.97 -6.19
N ARG A 218 -0.50 47.07 -6.68
CA ARG A 218 -0.88 47.93 -7.82
C ARG A 218 -1.40 49.31 -7.40
N GLN A 219 -1.54 49.57 -6.10
CA GLN A 219 -1.90 50.87 -5.51
C GLN A 219 -0.66 51.58 -5.02
#